data_AF-A0A958FKN3-F1
#
_entry.id   AF-A0A958FKN3-F1
#
_cell.length_a   1.000
_cell.length_b   1.000
_cell.length_c   1.000
_cell.angle_alpha   90.00
_cell.angle_beta   90.00
_cell.angle_gamma   90.00
#
_symmetry.space_group_name_H-M   'P 1'
#
loop_
_entity.id
_entity.type
_entity.pdbx_description
1 polymer ?
#
loop_
_entity_poly.entity_id
_entity_poly.type
_entity_poly.pdbx_seq_one_letter_code
_entity_poly.pdbx_strand_id
1 'polypeptide(L)'
;IGGPNDFADDNASFISAFDETFPFNTRNMLYAWDNDGIGDQGKIPGYFGYRFLESPGIDDDGADNDNDGLTDESQFNDAGVFQFNADFGIYREPGFHWSGDEDGDWLEEFDDVGVDGIPNTGDFGEGDGKPNQLFYLDLNSNSILDAGEPTAESRLEGMRFFGSEPNFGFLDIAESDQLGLTSFNALLFGGNNRPKNDQLMWDLISTPNQRPGDPPPEIEQESDNVFIYGSGSFRLEPGESQRFSIALLMGEDFGDLLSNAEISQQVFESDYRFAQAPDKPKLTAVPGDGKVTLYWDAGAEQSFDPFVARANPDEPEKGFDFEGYRIYRSRDYSFNDTKTITDSKGVPFLSEPMLQVNGVPAQFDLDNEFSGLSEIEYAGRGVRYDLGNNTGLVHSFVDSNNVVNGVTYFYAVTSYDHGDVNGQLSPTESQRTIQRDAV
;
A
#
# COMPACT_ATOMS: atom_id res chain seq x y z
N ILE A 1 -21.84 11.46 1.84
CA ILE A 1 -22.04 10.16 1.19
C ILE A 1 -23.52 10.14 0.82
N GLY A 2 -24.17 9.05 0.37
CA GLY A 2 -25.55 9.07 -0.16
C GLY A 2 -25.76 9.86 -1.48
N GLY A 3 -25.53 11.18 -1.49
CA GLY A 3 -25.43 12.00 -2.69
C GLY A 3 -25.89 13.45 -2.45
N PRO A 4 -25.83 14.32 -3.47
CA PRO A 4 -26.17 15.74 -3.31
C PRO A 4 -27.64 16.00 -2.93
N ASN A 5 -28.52 15.01 -3.09
CA ASN A 5 -29.93 15.08 -2.66
C ASN A 5 -30.25 14.12 -1.51
N ASP A 6 -29.24 13.44 -0.96
CA ASP A 6 -29.39 12.31 -0.04
C ASP A 6 -28.20 12.29 0.92
N PHE A 7 -28.10 13.35 1.72
CA PHE A 7 -27.01 13.56 2.68
C PHE A 7 -27.53 13.67 4.11
N ALA A 8 -28.86 13.56 4.29
CA ALA A 8 -29.52 13.85 5.55
C ALA A 8 -29.45 12.69 6.55
N ASP A 9 -28.86 11.57 6.14
CA ASP A 9 -28.60 10.37 6.92
C ASP A 9 -27.13 9.93 6.77
N ASP A 10 -26.29 10.81 6.25
CA ASP A 10 -24.84 10.63 6.27
C ASP A 10 -24.32 10.68 7.70
N ASN A 11 -23.42 9.75 8.01
CA ASN A 11 -22.79 9.60 9.31
C ASN A 11 -21.27 9.56 9.19
N ALA A 12 -20.59 9.85 10.29
CA ALA A 12 -19.13 9.80 10.39
C ALA A 12 -18.67 9.19 11.71
N SER A 13 -17.45 8.65 11.72
CA SER A 13 -16.82 8.07 12.90
C SER A 13 -15.30 7.98 12.69
N PHE A 14 -14.58 7.47 13.68
CA PHE A 14 -13.13 7.31 13.66
C PHE A 14 -12.69 6.07 14.44
N ILE A 15 -11.44 5.69 14.24
CA ILE A 15 -10.71 4.64 14.93
C ILE A 15 -9.36 5.26 15.32
N SER A 16 -9.16 5.54 16.61
CA SER A 16 -7.90 6.07 17.15
C SER A 16 -6.80 4.99 17.16
N ALA A 17 -5.52 5.39 17.12
CA ALA A 17 -4.36 4.53 17.37
C ALA A 17 -4.48 3.72 18.68
N PHE A 18 -5.20 4.27 19.66
CA PHE A 18 -5.35 3.69 20.99
C PHE A 18 -6.65 2.89 21.18
N ASP A 19 -7.46 2.71 20.12
CA ASP A 19 -8.68 1.90 20.20
C ASP A 19 -8.37 0.40 20.04
N GLU A 20 -8.06 -0.25 21.15
CA GLU A 20 -7.77 -1.70 21.22
C GLU A 20 -8.97 -2.59 20.84
N THR A 21 -10.17 -2.05 20.64
CA THR A 21 -11.30 -2.84 20.13
C THR A 21 -11.16 -3.17 18.65
N PHE A 22 -10.25 -2.48 17.95
CA PHE A 22 -9.89 -2.71 16.56
C PHE A 22 -8.47 -3.29 16.43
N PRO A 23 -8.21 -4.14 15.41
CA PRO A 23 -6.86 -4.57 15.06
C PRO A 23 -5.94 -3.37 14.81
N PHE A 24 -4.67 -3.45 15.22
CA PHE A 24 -3.68 -2.36 15.05
C PHE A 24 -3.68 -1.79 13.63
N ASN A 25 -3.61 -2.66 12.62
CA ASN A 25 -3.49 -2.35 11.20
C ASN A 25 -4.75 -1.67 10.60
N THR A 26 -5.77 -1.38 11.41
CA THR A 26 -7.01 -0.68 10.99
C THR A 26 -7.20 0.69 11.64
N ARG A 27 -6.32 1.05 12.59
CA ARG A 27 -6.42 2.28 13.39
C ARG A 27 -5.92 3.50 12.62
N ASN A 28 -5.98 4.68 13.27
CA ASN A 28 -5.66 5.98 12.68
C ASN A 28 -6.55 6.36 11.47
N MET A 29 -7.81 5.90 11.48
CA MET A 29 -8.75 6.08 10.38
C MET A 29 -9.98 6.87 10.83
N LEU A 30 -10.39 7.85 10.03
CA LEU A 30 -11.75 8.39 10.07
C LEU A 30 -12.55 7.83 8.90
N TYR A 31 -13.85 7.66 9.05
CA TYR A 31 -14.69 7.09 8.01
C TYR A 31 -16.12 7.62 8.08
N ALA A 32 -16.83 7.45 6.97
CA ALA A 32 -18.20 7.90 6.81
C ALA A 32 -19.01 6.92 5.98
N TRP A 33 -20.32 6.94 6.19
CA TRP A 33 -21.28 6.07 5.53
C TRP A 33 -22.66 6.71 5.46
N ASP A 34 -23.51 6.13 4.62
CA ASP A 34 -24.93 6.44 4.52
C ASP A 34 -25.71 5.49 5.44
N ASN A 35 -26.53 6.03 6.35
CA ASN A 35 -27.10 5.23 7.42
C ASN A 35 -28.18 4.25 6.95
N ASP A 36 -28.97 4.62 5.93
CA ASP A 36 -30.00 3.73 5.38
C ASP A 36 -29.51 2.86 4.21
N GLY A 37 -28.33 3.16 3.67
CA GLY A 37 -27.66 2.42 2.62
C GLY A 37 -28.24 2.67 1.23
N ILE A 38 -28.95 3.78 1.05
CA ILE A 38 -29.63 4.18 -0.18
C ILE A 38 -29.26 5.63 -0.47
N GLY A 39 -28.43 5.82 -1.48
CA GLY A 39 -28.04 7.13 -1.95
C GLY A 39 -28.89 7.67 -3.09
N ASP A 40 -28.54 8.87 -3.57
CA ASP A 40 -29.24 9.63 -4.60
C ASP A 40 -29.56 8.74 -5.82
N GLN A 41 -30.83 8.74 -6.19
CA GLN A 41 -31.40 7.93 -7.27
C GLN A 41 -31.40 6.42 -7.00
N GLY A 42 -31.38 6.00 -5.73
CA GLY A 42 -31.43 4.60 -5.32
C GLY A 42 -30.12 3.85 -5.57
N LYS A 43 -28.99 4.58 -5.61
CA LYS A 43 -27.66 3.97 -5.68
C LYS A 43 -27.31 3.38 -4.33
N ILE A 44 -26.46 2.37 -4.32
CA ILE A 44 -25.96 1.78 -3.08
C ILE A 44 -24.62 2.46 -2.77
N PRO A 45 -24.55 3.34 -1.75
CA PRO A 45 -23.31 3.93 -1.30
C PRO A 45 -22.50 2.90 -0.52
N GLY A 46 -21.18 3.03 -0.58
CA GLY A 46 -20.25 2.29 0.27
C GLY A 46 -19.77 3.14 1.46
N TYR A 47 -18.81 2.59 2.18
CA TYR A 47 -18.04 3.28 3.21
C TYR A 47 -16.85 3.98 2.57
N PHE A 48 -16.48 5.13 3.12
CA PHE A 48 -15.33 5.91 2.68
C PHE A 48 -14.52 6.37 3.88
N GLY A 49 -13.20 6.14 3.85
CA GLY A 49 -12.29 6.43 4.95
C GLY A 49 -11.06 7.21 4.53
N TYR A 50 -10.50 7.97 5.47
CA TYR A 50 -9.18 8.57 5.40
C TYR A 50 -8.35 8.03 6.55
N ARG A 51 -7.16 7.53 6.25
CA ARG A 51 -6.28 6.93 7.24
C ARG A 51 -4.88 7.53 7.15
N PHE A 52 -4.29 7.90 8.28
CA PHE A 52 -2.86 8.20 8.32
C PHE A 52 -2.09 6.88 8.18
N LEU A 53 -1.21 6.83 7.19
CA LEU A 53 -0.18 5.80 7.07
C LEU A 53 1.11 6.33 7.69
N GLU A 54 1.51 7.53 7.28
CA GLU A 54 2.68 8.23 7.79
C GLU A 54 2.24 9.58 8.39
N SER A 55 2.81 9.94 9.52
CA SER A 55 2.63 11.23 10.18
C SER A 55 3.92 11.66 10.89
N PRO A 56 4.06 12.94 11.26
CA PRO A 56 5.21 13.38 12.04
C PRO A 56 5.34 12.60 13.35
N GLY A 57 6.56 12.25 13.72
CA GLY A 57 6.85 11.56 14.98
C GLY A 57 7.38 12.47 16.08
N ILE A 58 7.40 11.94 17.30
CA ILE A 58 8.08 12.53 18.46
C ILE A 58 8.93 11.43 19.09
N ASP A 59 10.24 11.56 18.99
CA ASP A 59 11.23 10.55 19.37
C ASP A 59 11.89 10.82 20.74
N ASP A 60 11.27 11.67 21.57
CA ASP A 60 11.88 12.14 22.82
C ASP A 60 10.91 12.45 23.98
N ASP A 61 9.67 11.96 23.92
CA ASP A 61 8.65 12.25 24.96
C ASP A 61 8.38 11.11 25.93
N GLY A 62 8.98 9.94 25.70
CA GLY A 62 8.90 8.76 26.57
C GLY A 62 7.56 8.04 26.49
N ALA A 63 6.79 8.23 25.42
CA ALA A 63 5.52 7.57 25.18
C ALA A 63 5.48 6.94 23.80
N ASP A 64 4.91 5.74 23.71
CA ASP A 64 4.50 5.11 22.45
C ASP A 64 3.31 5.88 21.86
N ASN A 65 3.52 6.69 20.80
CA ASN A 65 2.54 7.63 20.26
C ASN A 65 1.59 7.00 19.23
N ASP A 66 1.96 5.90 18.57
CA ASP A 66 1.13 5.18 17.59
C ASP A 66 0.68 3.77 18.03
N ASN A 67 1.09 3.33 19.22
CA ASN A 67 0.69 2.10 19.92
C ASN A 67 1.17 0.82 19.21
N ASP A 68 2.38 0.87 18.67
CA ASP A 68 3.04 -0.26 17.99
C ASP A 68 3.93 -1.10 18.93
N GLY A 69 4.13 -0.62 20.17
CA GLY A 69 4.89 -1.30 21.22
C GLY A 69 6.35 -0.87 21.33
N LEU A 70 6.83 0.00 20.45
CA LEU A 70 8.11 0.68 20.57
C LEU A 70 7.91 2.07 21.20
N THR A 71 8.98 2.76 21.53
CA THR A 71 8.91 4.07 22.21
C THR A 71 10.11 4.90 21.81
N ASP A 72 9.85 6.15 21.45
CA ASP A 72 10.87 7.14 21.10
C ASP A 72 11.77 6.70 19.91
N GLU A 73 11.23 5.97 18.92
CA GLU A 73 11.97 5.60 17.70
C GLU A 73 12.25 6.82 16.81
N SER A 74 13.44 6.85 16.22
CA SER A 74 13.94 8.01 15.50
C SER A 74 14.53 7.65 14.14
N GLN A 75 13.90 8.17 13.09
CA GLN A 75 14.45 8.16 11.73
C GLN A 75 15.75 8.98 11.55
N PHE A 76 16.23 9.66 12.60
CA PHE A 76 17.33 10.63 12.54
C PHE A 76 18.61 10.18 13.27
N ASN A 77 18.59 9.00 13.87
CA ASN A 77 19.70 8.39 14.60
C ASN A 77 20.77 7.82 13.64
N ASP A 78 21.89 7.34 14.19
CA ASP A 78 22.81 6.47 13.42
C ASP A 78 22.56 5.00 13.81
N ALA A 79 23.22 4.06 13.14
CA ALA A 79 23.03 2.62 13.41
C ALA A 79 23.30 2.22 14.88
N GLY A 80 24.01 3.06 15.64
CA GLY A 80 24.37 2.79 17.02
C GLY A 80 25.20 1.52 17.20
N VAL A 81 24.68 0.56 17.96
CA VAL A 81 25.39 -0.67 18.35
C VAL A 81 24.62 -1.93 17.96
N PHE A 82 25.33 -2.91 17.41
CA PHE A 82 24.76 -4.23 17.17
C PHE A 82 24.52 -4.97 18.50
N GLN A 83 23.26 -5.26 18.80
CA GLN A 83 22.83 -5.79 20.09
C GLN A 83 21.66 -6.76 19.97
N PHE A 84 21.41 -7.53 21.03
CA PHE A 84 20.20 -8.34 21.14
C PHE A 84 19.09 -7.50 21.75
N ASN A 85 17.93 -7.46 21.11
CA ASN A 85 16.72 -6.85 21.63
C ASN A 85 15.64 -7.92 21.86
N ALA A 86 14.93 -7.77 22.97
CA ALA A 86 13.90 -8.70 23.43
C ALA A 86 12.49 -8.27 23.01
N ASP A 87 12.31 -7.06 22.48
CA ASP A 87 11.02 -6.48 22.17
C ASP A 87 11.13 -5.58 20.93
N PHE A 88 10.47 -5.98 19.84
CA PHE A 88 10.40 -5.23 18.58
C PHE A 88 8.95 -4.78 18.31
N GLY A 89 8.15 -4.59 19.37
CA GLY A 89 6.74 -4.24 19.22
C GLY A 89 5.98 -5.28 18.37
N ILE A 90 5.25 -4.79 17.37
CA ILE A 90 4.49 -5.62 16.43
C ILE A 90 5.30 -6.16 15.25
N TYR A 91 6.55 -5.70 15.05
CA TYR A 91 7.26 -5.91 13.79
C TYR A 91 7.90 -7.30 13.70
N ARG A 92 8.57 -7.76 14.76
CA ARG A 92 9.23 -9.08 14.74
C ARG A 92 9.46 -9.71 16.10
N GLU A 93 9.88 -10.98 16.07
CA GLU A 93 10.31 -11.73 17.24
C GLU A 93 11.74 -11.32 17.70
N PRO A 94 12.09 -11.56 18.98
CA PRO A 94 13.39 -11.21 19.56
C PRO A 94 14.60 -11.67 18.75
N GLY A 95 15.63 -10.84 18.67
CA GLY A 95 16.71 -11.00 17.70
C GLY A 95 17.88 -10.04 17.91
N PHE A 96 18.92 -10.21 17.10
CA PHE A 96 20.00 -9.24 17.01
C PHE A 96 19.70 -8.23 15.91
N HIS A 97 19.97 -6.95 16.18
CA HIS A 97 19.75 -5.84 15.27
C HIS A 97 20.73 -4.70 15.58
N TRP A 98 20.77 -3.68 14.72
CA TRP A 98 21.45 -2.42 15.00
C TRP A 98 20.55 -1.54 15.83
N SER A 99 21.05 -0.95 16.91
CA SER A 99 20.19 -0.25 17.88
C SER A 99 19.44 0.97 17.32
N GLY A 100 19.85 1.49 16.15
CA GLY A 100 19.12 2.55 15.45
C GLY A 100 18.28 2.07 14.27
N ASP A 101 18.15 0.76 14.10
CA ASP A 101 17.21 0.06 13.22
C ASP A 101 16.19 -0.60 14.16
N GLU A 102 15.30 0.23 14.71
CA GLU A 102 14.50 -0.09 15.91
C GLU A 102 13.51 -1.23 15.71
N ASP A 103 12.90 -1.36 14.51
CA ASP A 103 12.02 -2.48 14.14
C ASP A 103 12.82 -3.70 13.63
N GLY A 104 14.09 -3.50 13.29
CA GLY A 104 15.10 -4.52 13.07
C GLY A 104 14.98 -5.19 11.71
N ASP A 105 14.41 -4.54 10.71
CA ASP A 105 14.10 -5.14 9.42
C ASP A 105 15.21 -4.94 8.36
N TRP A 106 16.25 -4.16 8.68
CA TRP A 106 17.47 -4.02 7.87
C TRP A 106 18.26 -5.33 7.79
N LEU A 107 18.63 -5.72 6.56
CA LEU A 107 19.35 -6.96 6.28
C LEU A 107 20.59 -6.69 5.42
N GLU A 108 21.78 -7.01 5.97
CA GLU A 108 23.08 -6.86 5.30
C GLU A 108 23.12 -7.41 3.87
N GLU A 109 22.42 -8.52 3.59
CA GLU A 109 22.41 -9.11 2.24
C GLU A 109 21.70 -8.24 1.17
N PHE A 110 20.71 -7.44 1.59
CA PHE A 110 19.82 -6.72 0.67
C PHE A 110 19.98 -5.20 0.74
N ASP A 111 20.35 -4.68 1.90
CA ASP A 111 20.26 -3.26 2.20
C ASP A 111 21.62 -2.58 2.38
N ASP A 112 22.70 -3.36 2.51
CA ASP A 112 24.10 -2.87 2.55
C ASP A 112 24.57 -2.46 1.14
N VAL A 113 23.87 -1.49 0.58
CA VAL A 113 24.01 -0.99 -0.80
C VAL A 113 24.48 0.45 -0.84
N GLY A 114 24.77 1.05 0.32
CA GLY A 114 25.16 2.44 0.46
C GLY A 114 23.99 3.42 0.42
N VAL A 115 24.28 4.67 0.80
CA VAL A 115 23.28 5.73 1.05
C VAL A 115 22.55 6.21 -0.20
N ASP A 116 23.01 5.87 -1.41
CA ASP A 116 22.27 6.09 -2.64
C ASP A 116 21.21 5.00 -2.93
N GLY A 117 21.18 3.92 -2.14
CA GLY A 117 20.23 2.84 -2.23
C GLY A 117 20.45 1.91 -3.44
N ILE A 118 21.61 2.00 -4.11
CA ILE A 118 21.87 1.29 -5.35
C ILE A 118 23.14 0.43 -5.20
N PRO A 119 23.05 -0.90 -5.40
CA PRO A 119 24.22 -1.76 -5.24
C PRO A 119 25.27 -1.52 -6.34
N ASN A 120 26.55 -1.68 -5.99
CA ASN A 120 27.74 -1.58 -6.84
C ASN A 120 28.06 -0.17 -7.35
N THR A 121 27.71 0.89 -6.61
CA THR A 121 28.07 2.27 -6.96
C THR A 121 29.39 2.74 -6.34
N GLY A 122 29.81 2.09 -5.25
CA GLY A 122 30.99 2.40 -4.46
C GLY A 122 30.83 3.68 -3.64
N ASP A 123 29.61 4.02 -3.25
CA ASP A 123 29.28 5.19 -2.46
C ASP A 123 29.50 4.92 -0.95
N PHE A 124 28.96 5.78 -0.08
CA PHE A 124 29.21 5.68 1.36
C PHE A 124 28.29 4.64 1.98
N GLY A 125 28.86 3.73 2.76
CA GLY A 125 28.15 2.67 3.48
C GLY A 125 28.25 1.31 2.82
N GLU A 126 28.29 1.27 1.48
CA GLU A 126 28.21 0.02 0.72
C GLU A 126 29.25 -1.06 1.14
N GLY A 127 28.73 -2.22 1.54
CA GLY A 127 29.47 -3.43 1.90
C GLY A 127 30.19 -3.35 3.24
N ASP A 128 29.75 -2.48 4.15
CA ASP A 128 30.41 -2.26 5.45
C ASP A 128 29.80 -3.08 6.60
N GLY A 129 28.66 -3.74 6.36
CA GLY A 129 27.97 -4.62 7.30
C GLY A 129 27.15 -3.90 8.37
N LYS A 130 26.87 -2.60 8.22
CA LYS A 130 25.97 -1.84 9.10
C LYS A 130 25.05 -0.92 8.29
N PRO A 131 23.84 -0.63 8.80
CA PRO A 131 22.98 0.35 8.17
C PRO A 131 23.63 1.73 8.15
N ASN A 132 23.46 2.46 7.05
CA ASN A 132 23.95 3.82 6.92
C ASN A 132 22.90 4.79 6.40
N GLN A 133 22.91 5.99 7.00
CA GLN A 133 22.25 7.16 6.44
C GLN A 133 23.19 8.36 6.50
N LEU A 134 22.89 9.40 5.74
CA LEU A 134 23.73 10.59 5.68
C LEU A 134 22.91 11.88 5.62
N PHE A 135 23.31 12.82 6.47
CA PHE A 135 22.85 14.19 6.48
C PHE A 135 24.01 15.14 6.20
N TYR A 136 23.71 16.34 5.70
CA TYR A 136 24.72 17.35 5.40
C TYR A 136 24.27 18.77 5.73
N LEU A 137 25.23 19.63 6.06
CA LEU A 137 24.98 21.06 6.25
C LEU A 137 25.20 21.83 4.93
N ASP A 138 24.09 22.28 4.33
CA ASP A 138 24.07 23.07 3.09
C ASP A 138 24.56 24.52 3.34
N LEU A 139 25.86 24.73 3.19
CA LEU A 139 26.52 25.99 3.54
C LEU A 139 26.24 27.11 2.53
N ASN A 140 25.85 26.76 1.31
CA ASN A 140 25.63 27.71 0.22
C ASN A 140 24.15 27.84 -0.20
N SER A 141 23.26 27.07 0.44
CA SER A 141 21.81 27.06 0.22
C SER A 141 21.39 26.61 -1.18
N ASN A 142 22.13 25.70 -1.81
CA ASN A 142 21.79 25.13 -3.13
C ASN A 142 21.02 23.79 -3.04
N SER A 143 20.87 23.23 -1.84
CA SER A 143 20.23 21.94 -1.58
C SER A 143 20.88 20.75 -2.30
N ILE A 144 22.20 20.80 -2.48
CA ILE A 144 23.03 19.74 -3.04
C ILE A 144 24.24 19.57 -2.13
N LEU A 145 24.61 18.32 -1.80
CA LEU A 145 25.83 18.05 -1.06
C LEU A 145 27.07 18.42 -1.91
N ASP A 146 27.80 19.43 -1.48
CA ASP A 146 29.04 19.90 -2.11
C ASP A 146 30.31 19.39 -1.40
N ALA A 147 31.40 19.30 -2.14
CA ALA A 147 32.69 18.88 -1.60
C ALA A 147 33.17 19.84 -0.49
N GLY A 148 33.34 19.29 0.72
CA GLY A 148 33.80 20.02 1.90
C GLY A 148 32.68 20.50 2.83
N GLU A 149 31.42 20.23 2.50
CA GLU A 149 30.32 20.40 3.44
C GLU A 149 30.37 19.32 4.53
N PRO A 150 30.10 19.69 5.80
CA PRO A 150 30.05 18.71 6.88
C PRO A 150 28.92 17.70 6.68
N THR A 151 29.21 16.42 6.90
CA THR A 151 28.24 15.32 6.92
C THR A 151 28.21 14.63 8.28
N ALA A 152 27.10 13.96 8.58
CA ALA A 152 26.91 13.13 9.77
C ALA A 152 25.92 12.01 9.47
N GLU A 153 26.03 10.87 10.16
CA GLU A 153 25.07 9.77 10.05
C GLU A 153 23.77 10.08 10.84
N SER A 154 23.85 10.78 11.97
CA SER A 154 22.65 11.31 12.65
C SER A 154 22.35 12.76 12.26
N ARG A 155 21.07 13.17 12.28
CA ARG A 155 20.67 14.54 11.93
C ARG A 155 21.04 15.53 13.04
N LEU A 156 21.93 16.48 12.73
CA LEU A 156 22.17 17.65 13.58
C LEU A 156 21.33 18.85 13.15
N GLU A 157 21.17 19.84 14.04
CA GLU A 157 20.41 21.07 13.77
C GLU A 157 20.89 21.74 12.47
N GLY A 158 19.95 21.99 11.55
CA GLY A 158 20.20 22.65 10.27
C GLY A 158 20.72 21.75 9.15
N MET A 159 20.93 20.44 9.40
CA MET A 159 21.31 19.51 8.35
C MET A 159 20.11 19.06 7.50
N ARG A 160 20.38 18.78 6.23
CA ARG A 160 19.45 18.21 5.25
C ARG A 160 19.75 16.73 5.05
N PHE A 161 18.72 15.95 4.75
CA PHE A 161 18.87 14.56 4.32
C PHE A 161 19.58 14.47 2.97
N PHE A 162 20.56 13.58 2.85
CA PHE A 162 21.24 13.25 1.59
C PHE A 162 20.75 11.91 1.02
N GLY A 163 20.76 10.86 1.85
CA GLY A 163 20.44 9.50 1.44
C GLY A 163 20.49 8.54 2.63
N SER A 164 19.90 7.36 2.45
CA SER A 164 19.90 6.25 3.41
C SER A 164 19.90 4.95 2.62
N GLU A 165 20.37 3.89 3.27
CA GLU A 165 20.11 2.53 2.83
C GLU A 165 18.61 2.20 2.96
N PRO A 166 18.11 1.20 2.20
CA PRO A 166 16.72 0.76 2.32
C PRO A 166 16.41 0.19 3.72
N ASN A 167 15.20 0.39 4.25
CA ASN A 167 14.80 -0.03 5.62
C ASN A 167 15.83 0.40 6.66
N PHE A 168 16.23 1.67 6.58
CA PHE A 168 16.96 2.31 7.64
C PHE A 168 16.71 3.81 7.66
N GLY A 169 16.60 4.37 8.86
CA GLY A 169 16.56 5.79 9.15
C GLY A 169 15.46 6.51 8.40
N PHE A 170 15.81 7.63 7.75
CA PHE A 170 14.84 8.51 7.08
C PHE A 170 14.12 7.89 5.86
N LEU A 171 14.56 6.74 5.36
CA LEU A 171 13.85 6.00 4.32
C LEU A 171 12.96 4.88 4.86
N ASP A 172 13.23 4.44 6.09
CA ASP A 172 12.35 3.54 6.82
C ASP A 172 11.24 4.33 7.48
N ILE A 173 10.01 4.08 7.07
CA ILE A 173 8.90 4.87 7.56
C ILE A 173 8.34 4.28 8.87
N ALA A 174 8.58 3.00 9.14
CA ALA A 174 8.19 2.34 10.37
C ALA A 174 9.10 2.73 11.56
N GLU A 175 10.33 3.18 11.31
CA GLU A 175 11.27 3.69 12.35
C GLU A 175 10.91 5.08 12.96
N SER A 176 9.63 5.45 12.97
CA SER A 176 9.18 6.71 13.57
C SER A 176 8.14 6.44 14.64
N ASP A 177 8.32 7.03 15.82
CA ASP A 177 7.28 7.07 16.85
C ASP A 177 6.16 8.05 16.44
N GLN A 178 5.20 7.58 15.65
CA GLN A 178 4.28 8.46 14.93
C GLN A 178 3.18 9.04 15.82
N LEU A 179 2.81 10.29 15.58
CA LEU A 179 1.69 10.91 16.31
C LEU A 179 0.31 10.37 15.90
N GLY A 180 0.18 9.91 14.66
CA GLY A 180 -1.08 9.46 14.08
C GLY A 180 -2.18 10.52 14.09
N LEU A 181 -3.43 10.07 14.20
CA LEU A 181 -4.61 10.92 14.32
C LEU A 181 -4.72 11.49 15.74
N THR A 182 -4.49 12.79 15.90
CA THR A 182 -4.53 13.49 17.21
C THR A 182 -5.79 14.32 17.42
N SER A 183 -6.46 14.70 16.34
CA SER A 183 -7.74 15.41 16.38
C SER A 183 -8.67 14.97 15.26
N PHE A 184 -9.96 14.87 15.55
CA PHE A 184 -11.02 14.65 14.56
C PHE A 184 -12.26 15.47 14.91
N ASN A 185 -12.81 16.15 13.91
CA ASN A 185 -14.04 16.92 14.03
C ASN A 185 -14.86 16.71 12.74
N ALA A 186 -16.12 16.30 12.90
CA ALA A 186 -17.08 16.22 11.80
C ALA A 186 -18.14 17.30 11.98
N LEU A 187 -18.11 18.31 11.10
CA LEU A 187 -18.98 19.47 11.19
C LEU A 187 -19.95 19.50 10.02
N LEU A 188 -21.11 20.12 10.21
CA LEU A 188 -22.07 20.34 9.12
C LEU A 188 -21.44 21.10 7.94
N PHE A 189 -21.67 20.62 6.72
CA PHE A 189 -21.21 21.25 5.50
C PHE A 189 -21.78 22.66 5.33
N GLY A 190 -20.90 23.61 5.03
CA GLY A 190 -21.26 25.01 4.84
C GLY A 190 -20.97 25.90 6.05
N GLY A 191 -21.22 27.21 5.88
CA GLY A 191 -20.85 28.21 6.89
C GLY A 191 -19.36 28.59 6.84
N ASN A 192 -18.76 28.74 8.02
CA ASN A 192 -17.40 29.29 8.22
C ASN A 192 -16.29 28.23 8.39
N ASN A 193 -16.62 26.94 8.28
CA ASN A 193 -15.68 25.81 8.29
C ASN A 193 -14.85 25.73 6.99
N ARG A 194 -14.11 26.80 6.71
CA ARG A 194 -13.31 26.95 5.50
C ARG A 194 -11.84 27.16 5.88
N PRO A 195 -10.89 26.65 5.08
CA PRO A 195 -9.46 26.84 5.34
C PRO A 195 -9.03 28.32 5.52
N LYS A 196 -9.75 29.27 4.92
CA LYS A 196 -9.50 30.72 5.09
C LYS A 196 -9.77 31.25 6.52
N ASN A 197 -10.46 30.49 7.36
CA ASN A 197 -10.77 30.87 8.74
C ASN A 197 -9.71 30.29 9.67
N ASP A 198 -8.53 30.90 9.64
CA ASP A 198 -7.30 30.42 10.26
C ASP A 198 -7.49 30.01 11.73
N GLN A 199 -8.03 30.90 12.57
CA GLN A 199 -8.26 30.62 13.99
C GLN A 199 -9.18 29.41 14.21
N LEU A 200 -10.26 29.28 13.44
CA LEU A 200 -11.16 28.14 13.58
C LEU A 200 -10.48 26.83 13.15
N MET A 201 -9.72 26.85 12.05
CA MET A 201 -8.98 25.65 11.62
C MET A 201 -7.94 25.26 12.65
N TRP A 202 -7.20 26.23 13.20
CA TRP A 202 -6.26 26.00 14.29
C TRP A 202 -6.96 25.38 15.50
N ASP A 203 -8.06 25.98 15.97
CA ASP A 203 -8.80 25.49 17.15
C ASP A 203 -9.28 24.06 16.94
N LEU A 204 -9.78 23.71 15.74
CA LEU A 204 -10.28 22.36 15.43
C LEU A 204 -9.16 21.33 15.26
N ILE A 205 -8.11 21.66 14.51
CA ILE A 205 -6.96 20.76 14.25
C ILE A 205 -6.14 20.53 15.53
N SER A 206 -6.13 21.49 16.47
CA SER A 206 -5.45 21.37 17.75
C SER A 206 -6.33 20.80 18.88
N THR A 207 -7.58 20.43 18.61
CA THR A 207 -8.46 19.81 19.62
C THR A 207 -7.91 18.46 20.08
N PRO A 208 -7.53 18.27 21.36
CA PRO A 208 -7.10 16.97 21.86
C PRO A 208 -8.34 16.10 22.11
N ASN A 209 -8.68 15.24 21.16
CA ASN A 209 -9.86 14.36 21.25
C ASN A 209 -9.60 12.92 20.79
N GLN A 210 -8.34 12.51 20.66
CA GLN A 210 -7.95 11.20 20.10
C GLN A 210 -6.97 10.40 20.97
N ARG A 211 -6.30 11.01 21.95
CA ARG A 211 -5.32 10.36 22.81
C ARG A 211 -5.97 9.73 24.05
N PRO A 212 -5.28 8.81 24.76
CA PRO A 212 -5.80 8.23 25.98
C PRO A 212 -6.15 9.29 27.04
N GLY A 213 -7.42 9.30 27.46
CA GLY A 213 -7.93 10.24 28.45
C GLY A 213 -8.51 11.55 27.87
N ASP A 214 -8.39 11.76 26.56
CA ASP A 214 -9.05 12.87 25.89
C ASP A 214 -10.58 12.71 25.88
N PRO A 215 -11.35 13.82 25.83
CA PRO A 215 -12.79 13.75 25.60
C PRO A 215 -13.09 13.18 24.19
N PRO A 216 -14.18 12.42 24.03
CA PRO A 216 -14.59 11.96 22.70
C PRO A 216 -14.95 13.17 21.80
N PRO A 217 -14.69 13.09 20.48
CA PRO A 217 -15.03 14.16 19.56
C PRO A 217 -16.54 14.36 19.46
N GLU A 218 -16.97 15.60 19.26
CA GLU A 218 -18.34 15.91 18.86
C GLU A 218 -18.46 15.69 17.35
N ILE A 219 -19.27 14.70 16.96
CA ILE A 219 -19.48 14.30 15.56
C ILE A 219 -20.95 14.58 15.22
N GLU A 220 -21.17 15.46 14.25
CA GLU A 220 -22.51 15.69 13.69
C GLU A 220 -22.92 14.49 12.83
N GLN A 221 -23.97 13.79 13.24
CA GLN A 221 -24.55 12.63 12.53
C GLN A 221 -25.77 13.06 11.70
N GLU A 222 -26.22 12.19 10.80
CA GLU A 222 -27.38 12.39 9.93
C GLU A 222 -27.32 13.74 9.19
N SER A 223 -26.16 14.05 8.62
CA SER A 223 -25.93 15.32 7.93
C SER A 223 -24.75 15.30 6.96
N ASP A 224 -24.78 16.22 5.98
CA ASP A 224 -23.64 16.48 5.11
C ASP A 224 -22.47 17.00 5.96
N ASN A 225 -21.37 16.26 6.00
CA ASN A 225 -20.24 16.55 6.87
C ASN A 225 -19.02 17.12 6.13
N VAL A 226 -18.23 17.90 6.85
CA VAL A 226 -16.84 18.26 6.53
C VAL A 226 -15.96 17.71 7.65
N PHE A 227 -14.97 16.90 7.28
CA PHE A 227 -13.97 16.39 8.22
C PHE A 227 -12.81 17.36 8.34
N ILE A 228 -12.48 17.69 9.58
CA ILE A 228 -11.29 18.45 9.95
C ILE A 228 -10.56 17.61 10.99
N TYR A 229 -9.39 17.15 10.61
CA TYR A 229 -8.58 16.23 11.39
C TYR A 229 -7.12 16.65 11.31
N GLY A 230 -6.31 16.16 12.25
CA GLY A 230 -4.91 16.56 12.35
C GLY A 230 -4.03 15.59 13.10
N SER A 231 -2.73 15.78 12.89
CA SER A 231 -1.64 15.13 13.61
C SER A 231 -0.79 16.23 14.25
N GLY A 232 -0.68 16.23 15.57
CA GLY A 232 0.01 17.27 16.31
C GLY A 232 -0.32 17.35 17.80
N SER A 233 0.29 18.30 18.52
CA SER A 233 1.29 19.26 18.03
C SER A 233 2.71 18.68 18.02
N PHE A 234 3.51 19.04 17.01
CA PHE A 234 4.95 18.74 16.95
C PHE A 234 5.74 20.01 16.66
N ARG A 235 7.07 19.94 16.81
CA ARG A 235 8.00 21.03 16.51
C ARG A 235 8.64 20.82 15.14
N LEU A 236 8.88 21.91 14.42
CA LEU A 236 9.63 21.93 13.18
C LEU A 236 10.80 22.89 13.30
N GLU A 237 12.03 22.39 13.14
CA GLU A 237 13.23 23.21 13.14
C GLU A 237 13.46 23.90 11.77
N PRO A 238 14.24 25.00 11.72
CA PRO A 238 14.55 25.64 10.45
C PRO A 238 15.23 24.69 9.46
N GLY A 239 14.58 24.46 8.32
CA GLY A 239 15.09 23.58 7.25
C GLY A 239 14.65 22.12 7.37
N GLU A 240 14.01 21.75 8.47
CA GLU A 240 13.37 20.45 8.63
C GLU A 240 12.16 20.33 7.69
N SER A 241 11.91 19.10 7.24
CA SER A 241 10.69 18.72 6.54
C SER A 241 10.19 17.43 7.17
N GLN A 242 8.89 17.36 7.36
CA GLN A 242 8.19 16.17 7.85
C GLN A 242 7.32 15.63 6.73
N ARG A 243 7.20 14.31 6.66
CA ARG A 243 6.35 13.62 5.70
C ARG A 243 5.02 13.27 6.34
N PHE A 244 4.01 13.12 5.50
CA PHE A 244 2.74 12.57 5.89
C PHE A 244 2.13 11.89 4.68
N SER A 245 1.50 10.75 4.92
CA SER A 245 0.91 9.92 3.88
C SER A 245 -0.46 9.49 4.35
N ILE A 246 -1.44 9.62 3.45
CA ILE A 246 -2.85 9.38 3.75
C ILE A 246 -3.38 8.37 2.74
N ALA A 247 -3.98 7.29 3.24
CA ALA A 247 -4.76 6.37 2.43
C ALA A 247 -6.22 6.84 2.33
N LEU A 248 -6.74 6.90 1.11
CA LEU A 248 -8.16 7.05 0.85
C LEU A 248 -8.74 5.65 0.64
N LEU A 249 -9.55 5.21 1.58
CA LEU A 249 -10.11 3.87 1.62
C LEU A 249 -11.58 3.90 1.20
N MET A 250 -11.97 2.93 0.40
CA MET A 250 -13.37 2.70 0.01
C MET A 250 -13.69 1.24 0.34
N GLY A 251 -14.89 0.97 0.83
CA GLY A 251 -15.36 -0.41 1.05
C GLY A 251 -16.84 -0.53 0.72
N GLU A 252 -17.28 -1.69 0.23
CA GLU A 252 -18.73 -1.92 0.00
C GLU A 252 -19.50 -1.91 1.34
N ASP A 253 -18.89 -2.43 2.39
CA ASP A 253 -19.36 -2.35 3.77
C ASP A 253 -18.22 -2.00 4.74
N PHE A 254 -18.54 -1.85 6.03
CA PHE A 254 -17.54 -1.53 7.05
C PHE A 254 -16.45 -2.60 7.17
N GLY A 255 -16.80 -3.87 6.99
CA GLY A 255 -15.84 -4.96 7.06
C GLY A 255 -14.86 -4.96 5.88
N ASP A 256 -15.30 -4.60 4.67
CA ASP A 256 -14.43 -4.42 3.51
C ASP A 256 -13.56 -3.17 3.64
N LEU A 257 -14.08 -2.09 4.25
CA LEU A 257 -13.27 -0.91 4.59
C LEU A 257 -12.10 -1.28 5.53
N LEU A 258 -12.38 -2.06 6.59
CA LEU A 258 -11.34 -2.51 7.52
C LEU A 258 -10.31 -3.41 6.83
N SER A 259 -10.73 -4.35 5.98
CA SER A 259 -9.80 -5.17 5.20
C SER A 259 -8.92 -4.34 4.25
N ASN A 260 -9.47 -3.28 3.66
CA ASN A 260 -8.67 -2.35 2.85
C ASN A 260 -7.72 -1.50 3.70
N ALA A 261 -8.08 -1.21 4.96
CA ALA A 261 -7.17 -0.58 5.91
C ALA A 261 -5.99 -1.51 6.25
N GLU A 262 -6.23 -2.79 6.55
CA GLU A 262 -5.18 -3.78 6.81
C GLU A 262 -4.18 -3.87 5.65
N ILE A 263 -4.67 -3.93 4.40
CA ILE A 263 -3.82 -3.93 3.21
C ILE A 263 -2.99 -2.65 3.11
N SER A 264 -3.59 -1.49 3.40
CA SER A 264 -2.86 -0.22 3.37
C SER A 264 -1.73 -0.14 4.40
N GLN A 265 -1.86 -0.84 5.55
CA GLN A 265 -0.79 -0.95 6.54
C GLN A 265 0.38 -1.77 5.98
N GLN A 266 0.11 -2.91 5.35
CA GLN A 266 1.16 -3.74 4.75
C GLN A 266 1.97 -2.97 3.71
N VAL A 267 1.30 -2.11 2.92
CA VAL A 267 1.96 -1.22 1.96
C VAL A 267 2.86 -0.19 2.65
N PHE A 268 2.44 0.32 3.81
CA PHE A 268 3.21 1.26 4.61
C PHE A 268 4.46 0.59 5.20
N GLU A 269 4.31 -0.56 5.86
CA GLU A 269 5.39 -1.37 6.47
C GLU A 269 6.36 -1.94 5.42
N SER A 270 6.04 -1.83 4.14
CA SER A 270 6.94 -2.22 3.04
C SER A 270 7.68 -1.01 2.43
N ASP A 271 7.70 0.15 3.09
CA ASP A 271 8.18 1.45 2.57
C ASP A 271 7.58 1.85 1.21
N TYR A 272 6.30 1.57 1.00
CA TYR A 272 5.64 1.73 -0.30
C TYR A 272 6.25 0.92 -1.45
N ARG A 273 7.07 -0.10 -1.15
CA ARG A 273 7.54 -1.09 -2.12
C ARG A 273 6.49 -2.18 -2.23
N PHE A 274 5.87 -2.29 -3.41
CA PHE A 274 4.84 -3.30 -3.67
C PHE A 274 5.49 -4.61 -4.11
N ALA A 275 4.93 -5.74 -3.66
CA ALA A 275 5.02 -6.98 -4.43
C ALA A 275 4.56 -6.66 -5.85
N GLN A 276 5.45 -6.88 -6.80
CA GLN A 276 5.27 -6.43 -8.16
C GLN A 276 4.73 -7.57 -8.98
N ALA A 277 3.46 -7.44 -9.39
CA ALA A 277 2.89 -8.35 -10.37
C ALA A 277 3.83 -8.51 -11.58
N PRO A 278 3.97 -9.73 -12.13
CA PRO A 278 4.85 -9.96 -13.24
C PRO A 278 4.66 -8.98 -14.39
N ASP A 279 5.73 -8.69 -15.11
CA ASP A 279 5.73 -7.68 -16.17
C ASP A 279 4.57 -7.89 -17.14
N LYS A 280 3.89 -6.79 -17.49
CA LYS A 280 2.71 -6.87 -18.37
C LYS A 280 3.13 -7.31 -19.78
N PRO A 281 2.53 -8.40 -20.33
CA PRO A 281 2.87 -8.88 -21.66
C PRO A 281 2.38 -7.93 -22.77
N LYS A 282 3.12 -7.86 -23.88
CA LYS A 282 2.79 -7.03 -25.04
C LYS A 282 1.88 -7.79 -26.01
N LEU A 283 0.60 -7.46 -25.96
CA LEU A 283 -0.44 -8.09 -26.77
C LEU A 283 -0.57 -7.48 -28.18
N THR A 284 -0.63 -8.35 -29.19
CA THR A 284 -1.07 -8.04 -30.55
C THR A 284 -2.33 -8.85 -30.90
N ALA A 285 -3.39 -8.17 -31.29
CA ALA A 285 -4.64 -8.80 -31.73
C ALA A 285 -4.84 -8.65 -33.24
N VAL A 286 -5.10 -9.76 -33.93
CA VAL A 286 -5.35 -9.83 -35.37
C VAL A 286 -6.79 -10.29 -35.62
N PRO A 287 -7.70 -9.39 -36.05
CA PRO A 287 -9.07 -9.75 -36.33
C PRO A 287 -9.19 -10.62 -37.61
N GLY A 288 -10.11 -11.57 -37.59
CA GLY A 288 -10.48 -12.42 -38.72
C GLY A 288 -11.99 -12.66 -38.79
N ASP A 289 -12.43 -13.40 -39.79
CA ASP A 289 -13.86 -13.73 -39.96
C ASP A 289 -14.34 -14.67 -38.84
N GLY A 290 -15.22 -14.18 -37.97
CA GLY A 290 -15.77 -14.93 -36.84
C GLY A 290 -14.74 -15.33 -35.78
N LYS A 291 -13.57 -14.66 -35.74
CA LYS A 291 -12.50 -14.95 -34.77
C LYS A 291 -11.53 -13.80 -34.58
N VAL A 292 -10.75 -13.84 -33.50
CA VAL A 292 -9.58 -12.98 -33.27
C VAL A 292 -8.41 -13.88 -32.89
N THR A 293 -7.22 -13.61 -33.44
CA THR A 293 -5.99 -14.28 -33.03
C THR A 293 -5.13 -13.33 -32.22
N LEU A 294 -4.79 -13.75 -31.01
CA LEU A 294 -3.98 -13.03 -30.05
C LEU A 294 -2.55 -13.60 -30.06
N TYR A 295 -1.56 -12.73 -29.97
CA TYR A 295 -0.15 -13.06 -29.79
C TYR A 295 0.43 -12.16 -28.69
N TRP A 296 1.27 -12.71 -27.82
CA TRP A 296 1.97 -11.93 -26.80
C TRP A 296 3.42 -12.37 -26.65
N ASP A 297 4.25 -11.53 -26.04
CA ASP A 297 5.65 -11.85 -25.76
C ASP A 297 5.82 -12.57 -24.41
N ALA A 298 7.02 -13.10 -24.19
CA ALA A 298 7.39 -13.87 -23.00
C ALA A 298 8.09 -13.02 -21.93
N GLY A 299 7.98 -11.68 -22.01
CA GLY A 299 8.74 -10.78 -21.13
C GLY A 299 8.42 -10.96 -19.65
N ALA A 300 7.17 -11.33 -19.34
CA ALA A 300 6.69 -11.58 -17.98
C ALA A 300 7.39 -12.75 -17.29
N GLU A 301 7.86 -13.76 -18.04
CA GLU A 301 8.45 -14.99 -17.50
C GLU A 301 9.81 -14.78 -16.82
N GLN A 302 10.38 -13.58 -16.92
CA GLN A 302 11.66 -13.20 -16.31
C GLN A 302 11.49 -12.04 -15.32
N SER A 303 10.26 -11.74 -14.89
CA SER A 303 10.02 -10.73 -13.87
C SER A 303 10.68 -11.12 -12.55
N PHE A 304 11.36 -10.17 -11.94
CA PHE A 304 11.97 -10.33 -10.64
C PHE A 304 11.25 -9.43 -9.63
N ASP A 305 10.77 -10.03 -8.54
CA ASP A 305 10.19 -9.36 -7.39
C ASP A 305 11.22 -9.33 -6.23
N PRO A 306 11.79 -8.16 -5.91
CA PRO A 306 12.71 -8.00 -4.79
C PRO A 306 12.10 -8.36 -3.43
N PHE A 307 10.78 -8.20 -3.26
CA PHE A 307 10.09 -8.52 -2.02
C PHE A 307 10.06 -10.03 -1.79
N VAL A 308 9.72 -10.80 -2.83
CA VAL A 308 9.78 -12.27 -2.79
C VAL A 308 11.22 -12.75 -2.58
N ALA A 309 12.22 -12.04 -3.14
CA ALA A 309 13.61 -12.37 -2.89
C ALA A 309 14.01 -12.17 -1.42
N ARG A 310 13.56 -11.07 -0.80
CA ARG A 310 13.82 -10.73 0.61
C ARG A 310 13.16 -11.71 1.57
N ALA A 311 11.94 -12.14 1.26
CA ALA A 311 11.22 -13.15 2.05
C ALA A 311 11.89 -14.54 2.02
N ASN A 312 12.73 -14.79 1.01
CA ASN A 312 13.36 -16.10 0.76
C ASN A 312 14.88 -15.99 0.55
N PRO A 313 15.64 -15.51 1.54
CA PRO A 313 17.07 -15.23 1.37
C PRO A 313 17.90 -16.46 0.99
N ASP A 314 17.50 -17.62 1.50
CA ASP A 314 18.20 -18.90 1.31
C ASP A 314 17.83 -19.62 0.00
N GLU A 315 16.83 -19.15 -0.76
CA GLU A 315 16.35 -19.80 -1.99
C GLU A 315 17.22 -19.43 -3.21
N PRO A 316 17.63 -20.40 -4.06
CA PRO A 316 18.46 -20.13 -5.23
C PRO A 316 17.76 -19.33 -6.34
N GLU A 317 16.44 -19.48 -6.46
CA GLU A 317 15.59 -18.82 -7.46
C GLU A 317 14.75 -17.70 -6.82
N LYS A 318 15.20 -17.18 -5.67
CA LYS A 318 14.51 -16.13 -4.91
C LYS A 318 14.15 -14.94 -5.81
N GLY A 319 12.93 -14.44 -5.64
CA GLY A 319 12.40 -13.31 -6.41
C GLY A 319 11.84 -13.63 -7.79
N PHE A 320 11.89 -14.88 -8.27
CA PHE A 320 11.21 -15.26 -9.52
C PHE A 320 9.97 -16.09 -9.20
N ASP A 321 8.80 -15.49 -9.32
CA ASP A 321 7.51 -16.07 -8.88
C ASP A 321 6.44 -16.12 -9.98
N PHE A 322 6.79 -15.81 -11.22
CA PHE A 322 5.88 -15.89 -12.37
C PHE A 322 5.28 -17.29 -12.50
N GLU A 323 3.96 -17.38 -12.67
CA GLU A 323 3.24 -18.65 -12.80
C GLU A 323 2.54 -18.82 -14.14
N GLY A 324 1.88 -17.78 -14.68
CA GLY A 324 1.17 -17.96 -15.93
C GLY A 324 0.51 -16.74 -16.55
N TYR A 325 -0.31 -17.01 -17.56
CA TYR A 325 -1.10 -16.02 -18.29
C TYR A 325 -2.60 -16.31 -18.22
N ARG A 326 -3.42 -15.25 -18.18
CA ARG A 326 -4.87 -15.30 -18.36
C ARG A 326 -5.33 -14.39 -19.48
N ILE A 327 -6.37 -14.82 -20.19
CA ILE A 327 -6.97 -14.04 -21.28
C ILE A 327 -8.36 -13.59 -20.88
N TYR A 328 -8.62 -12.30 -21.03
CA TYR A 328 -9.91 -11.68 -20.79
C TYR A 328 -10.49 -11.12 -22.08
N ARG A 329 -11.82 -11.20 -22.19
CA ARG A 329 -12.58 -10.59 -23.28
C ARG A 329 -13.81 -9.92 -22.73
N SER A 330 -14.00 -8.64 -23.05
CA SER A 330 -15.18 -7.87 -22.67
C SER A 330 -15.69 -7.00 -23.82
N ARG A 331 -16.93 -6.54 -23.71
CA ARG A 331 -17.47 -5.44 -24.55
C ARG A 331 -17.33 -4.07 -23.88
N ASP A 332 -16.93 -4.06 -22.62
CA ASP A 332 -16.55 -2.89 -21.86
C ASP A 332 -15.03 -2.89 -21.67
N TYR A 333 -14.39 -1.78 -22.01
CA TYR A 333 -12.94 -1.63 -21.87
C TYR A 333 -12.50 -1.57 -20.40
N SER A 334 -13.45 -1.38 -19.46
CA SER A 334 -13.18 -1.41 -18.02
C SER A 334 -12.98 -2.83 -17.48
N PHE A 335 -13.45 -3.86 -18.20
CA PHE A 335 -13.48 -5.27 -17.75
C PHE A 335 -14.19 -5.52 -16.41
N ASN A 336 -14.97 -4.56 -15.89
CA ASN A 336 -15.70 -4.74 -14.63
C ASN A 336 -16.70 -5.91 -14.70
N ASP A 337 -17.21 -6.22 -15.88
CA ASP A 337 -18.10 -7.37 -16.12
C ASP A 337 -17.42 -8.74 -15.93
N THR A 338 -16.09 -8.77 -15.86
CA THR A 338 -15.32 -10.00 -15.61
C THR A 338 -15.12 -10.28 -14.11
N LYS A 339 -15.37 -9.31 -13.22
CA LYS A 339 -15.27 -9.46 -11.76
C LYS A 339 -16.47 -10.20 -11.20
N THR A 340 -16.45 -11.53 -11.31
CA THR A 340 -17.56 -12.41 -10.92
C THR A 340 -17.26 -13.28 -9.71
N ILE A 341 -15.99 -13.44 -9.33
CA ILE A 341 -15.58 -14.21 -8.15
C ILE A 341 -15.69 -13.29 -6.93
N THR A 342 -16.54 -13.67 -5.99
CA THR A 342 -16.75 -12.92 -4.76
C THR A 342 -15.86 -13.43 -3.64
N ASP A 343 -15.55 -12.55 -2.70
CA ASP A 343 -15.00 -12.94 -1.43
C ASP A 343 -16.05 -13.64 -0.53
N SER A 344 -15.66 -14.00 0.69
CA SER A 344 -16.52 -14.67 1.69
C SER A 344 -17.69 -13.82 2.17
N LYS A 345 -17.67 -12.50 1.92
CA LYS A 345 -18.73 -11.55 2.26
C LYS A 345 -19.66 -11.29 1.06
N GLY A 346 -19.32 -11.78 -0.12
CA GLY A 346 -20.11 -11.61 -1.34
C GLY A 346 -19.68 -10.40 -2.19
N VAL A 347 -18.58 -9.74 -1.84
CA VAL A 347 -18.03 -8.59 -2.56
C VAL A 347 -17.27 -9.07 -3.81
N PRO A 348 -17.59 -8.60 -5.03
CA PRO A 348 -16.85 -8.97 -6.24
C PRO A 348 -15.37 -8.55 -6.19
N PHE A 349 -14.46 -9.51 -6.28
CA PHE A 349 -13.04 -9.28 -6.05
C PHE A 349 -12.16 -9.75 -7.21
N LEU A 350 -12.15 -11.04 -7.52
CA LEU A 350 -11.34 -11.62 -8.61
C LEU A 350 -12.16 -11.73 -9.91
N SER A 351 -11.45 -11.92 -11.02
CA SER A 351 -12.06 -12.01 -12.34
C SER A 351 -11.85 -13.34 -13.02
N GLU A 352 -12.91 -13.85 -13.65
CA GLU A 352 -12.85 -15.06 -14.45
C GLU A 352 -12.29 -14.77 -15.85
N PRO A 353 -11.28 -15.52 -16.32
CA PRO A 353 -10.81 -15.42 -17.70
C PRO A 353 -11.90 -15.90 -18.67
N MET A 354 -11.77 -15.52 -19.95
CA MET A 354 -12.69 -16.00 -20.97
C MET A 354 -12.60 -17.52 -21.13
N LEU A 355 -13.71 -18.16 -21.49
CA LEU A 355 -13.72 -19.59 -21.80
C LEU A 355 -13.29 -19.85 -23.25
N GLN A 356 -12.47 -20.88 -23.41
CA GLN A 356 -12.15 -21.49 -24.70
C GLN A 356 -13.38 -22.20 -25.29
N VAL A 357 -13.28 -22.64 -26.55
CA VAL A 357 -14.38 -23.34 -27.25
C VAL A 357 -14.78 -24.65 -26.56
N ASN A 358 -13.85 -25.31 -25.88
CA ASN A 358 -14.09 -26.53 -25.12
C ASN A 358 -14.65 -26.28 -23.70
N GLY A 359 -14.85 -25.02 -23.31
CA GLY A 359 -15.38 -24.64 -21.99
C GLY A 359 -14.34 -24.57 -20.87
N VAL A 360 -13.05 -24.74 -21.17
CA VAL A 360 -11.96 -24.56 -20.20
C VAL A 360 -11.56 -23.08 -20.16
N PRO A 361 -11.19 -22.52 -19.00
CA PRO A 361 -10.57 -21.20 -18.90
C PRO A 361 -9.42 -20.99 -19.89
N ALA A 362 -9.33 -19.79 -20.47
CA ALA A 362 -8.16 -19.35 -21.22
C ALA A 362 -7.07 -18.88 -20.24
N GLN A 363 -6.54 -19.84 -19.49
CA GLN A 363 -5.46 -19.72 -18.52
C GLN A 363 -4.36 -20.70 -18.91
N PHE A 364 -3.11 -20.25 -18.89
CA PHE A 364 -1.94 -20.97 -19.36
C PHE A 364 -0.79 -20.78 -18.37
N ASP A 365 -0.44 -21.83 -17.66
CA ASP A 365 0.45 -21.84 -16.49
C ASP A 365 1.64 -22.76 -16.67
N LEU A 366 2.67 -22.61 -15.83
CA LEU A 366 3.83 -23.48 -15.84
C LEU A 366 3.44 -24.92 -15.48
N ASP A 367 4.24 -25.90 -15.91
CA ASP A 367 4.06 -27.29 -15.48
C ASP A 367 5.02 -27.56 -14.31
N ASN A 368 4.58 -27.18 -13.12
CA ASN A 368 5.35 -27.22 -11.87
C ASN A 368 4.46 -27.71 -10.68
N GLU A 369 4.91 -27.50 -9.45
CA GLU A 369 4.19 -27.83 -8.22
C GLU A 369 3.03 -26.87 -7.88
N PHE A 370 3.00 -25.67 -8.44
CA PHE A 370 2.03 -24.62 -8.15
C PHE A 370 0.79 -24.79 -9.04
N SER A 371 -0.28 -25.36 -8.47
CA SER A 371 -1.51 -25.60 -9.21
C SER A 371 -2.74 -25.59 -8.30
N GLY A 372 -3.92 -25.37 -8.90
CA GLY A 372 -5.17 -25.24 -8.17
C GLY A 372 -5.24 -23.94 -7.39
N LEU A 373 -5.80 -23.97 -6.19
CA LEU A 373 -5.90 -22.77 -5.36
C LEU A 373 -4.57 -22.48 -4.67
N SER A 374 -4.19 -21.20 -4.65
CA SER A 374 -3.01 -20.71 -3.93
C SER A 374 -3.01 -21.14 -2.47
N GLU A 375 -1.81 -21.38 -1.93
CA GLU A 375 -1.65 -21.74 -0.51
C GLU A 375 -2.06 -20.59 0.41
N ILE A 376 -1.81 -19.36 -0.03
CA ILE A 376 -2.16 -18.14 0.67
C ILE A 376 -3.52 -17.65 0.18
N GLU A 377 -4.32 -17.25 1.15
CA GLU A 377 -5.60 -16.60 0.94
C GLU A 377 -5.41 -15.09 0.92
N TYR A 378 -6.19 -14.38 0.12
CA TYR A 378 -6.27 -12.92 0.25
C TYR A 378 -6.77 -12.57 1.65
N ALA A 379 -5.90 -11.94 2.43
CA ALA A 379 -6.12 -11.67 3.84
C ALA A 379 -7.50 -11.07 4.11
N GLY A 380 -8.23 -11.65 5.05
CA GLY A 380 -9.56 -11.19 5.46
C GLY A 380 -10.69 -11.41 4.45
N ARG A 381 -10.40 -11.96 3.26
CA ARG A 381 -11.38 -12.12 2.18
C ARG A 381 -11.96 -13.53 2.08
N GLY A 382 -11.30 -14.59 2.55
CA GLY A 382 -11.86 -15.95 2.41
C GLY A 382 -11.81 -16.50 0.98
N VAL A 383 -10.96 -15.92 0.13
CA VAL A 383 -10.82 -16.28 -1.29
C VAL A 383 -9.34 -16.50 -1.61
N ARG A 384 -9.07 -17.52 -2.41
CA ARG A 384 -7.73 -17.89 -2.89
C ARG A 384 -7.67 -17.71 -4.40
N TYR A 385 -6.49 -17.38 -4.92
CA TYR A 385 -6.29 -17.27 -6.36
C TYR A 385 -6.23 -18.68 -6.99
N ASP A 386 -6.71 -18.82 -8.22
CA ASP A 386 -6.60 -20.08 -8.98
C ASP A 386 -5.36 -20.03 -9.87
N LEU A 387 -4.30 -20.73 -9.46
CA LEU A 387 -3.00 -20.78 -10.12
C LEU A 387 -3.02 -21.55 -11.45
N GLY A 388 -4.07 -22.33 -11.71
CA GLY A 388 -4.21 -23.10 -12.95
C GLY A 388 -4.12 -24.61 -12.73
N ASN A 389 -3.81 -25.35 -13.79
CA ASN A 389 -3.84 -26.81 -13.82
C ASN A 389 -2.69 -27.42 -14.66
N ASN A 390 -1.52 -26.80 -14.66
CA ASN A 390 -0.33 -27.18 -15.40
C ASN A 390 -0.57 -27.36 -16.89
N THR A 391 -1.18 -26.36 -17.51
CA THR A 391 -1.61 -26.44 -18.92
C THR A 391 -0.48 -26.14 -19.91
N GLY A 392 0.63 -25.58 -19.42
CA GLY A 392 1.78 -25.17 -20.21
C GLY A 392 1.58 -23.79 -20.84
N LEU A 393 2.67 -23.01 -20.85
CA LEU A 393 2.66 -21.69 -21.45
C LEU A 393 2.46 -21.73 -22.97
N VAL A 394 1.70 -20.77 -23.47
CA VAL A 394 1.55 -20.48 -24.88
C VAL A 394 1.70 -18.98 -25.10
N HIS A 395 1.98 -18.59 -26.34
CA HIS A 395 2.15 -17.18 -26.74
C HIS A 395 1.25 -16.81 -27.92
N SER A 396 0.25 -17.65 -28.19
CA SER A 396 -0.77 -17.38 -29.18
C SER A 396 -2.07 -18.09 -28.83
N PHE A 397 -3.20 -17.40 -29.03
CA PHE A 397 -4.53 -17.95 -28.78
C PHE A 397 -5.50 -17.51 -29.86
N VAL A 398 -6.41 -18.39 -30.26
CA VAL A 398 -7.47 -18.08 -31.24
C VAL A 398 -8.81 -18.07 -30.52
N ASP A 399 -9.36 -16.87 -30.32
CA ASP A 399 -10.75 -16.73 -29.89
C ASP A 399 -11.68 -16.89 -31.10
N SER A 400 -12.35 -18.04 -31.19
CA SER A 400 -13.47 -18.27 -32.10
C SER A 400 -14.77 -18.57 -31.36
N ASN A 401 -14.84 -18.24 -30.07
CA ASN A 401 -15.98 -18.56 -29.21
C ASN A 401 -17.07 -17.49 -29.34
N ASN A 402 -17.96 -17.66 -30.33
CA ASN A 402 -19.08 -16.75 -30.62
C ASN A 402 -18.65 -15.29 -30.88
N VAL A 403 -17.50 -15.11 -31.54
CA VAL A 403 -17.06 -13.80 -32.02
C VAL A 403 -17.93 -13.40 -33.22
N VAL A 404 -18.61 -12.26 -33.10
CA VAL A 404 -19.53 -11.76 -34.14
C VAL A 404 -18.89 -10.60 -34.87
N ASN A 405 -18.83 -10.69 -36.20
CA ASN A 405 -18.32 -9.61 -37.04
C ASN A 405 -19.10 -8.31 -36.82
N GLY A 406 -18.38 -7.19 -36.72
CA GLY A 406 -18.97 -5.86 -36.51
C GLY A 406 -19.25 -5.51 -35.05
N VAL A 407 -18.99 -6.41 -34.09
CA VAL A 407 -19.01 -6.11 -32.66
C VAL A 407 -17.60 -5.75 -32.20
N THR A 408 -17.47 -4.67 -31.42
CA THR A 408 -16.21 -4.32 -30.76
C THR A 408 -16.02 -5.19 -29.52
N TYR A 409 -14.86 -5.86 -29.45
CA TYR A 409 -14.41 -6.62 -28.30
C TYR A 409 -13.09 -6.03 -27.82
N PHE A 410 -12.92 -5.97 -26.51
CA PHE A 410 -11.68 -5.62 -25.84
C PHE A 410 -11.05 -6.90 -25.31
N TYR A 411 -9.75 -7.07 -25.55
CA TYR A 411 -8.97 -8.20 -25.08
C TYR A 411 -7.84 -7.70 -24.19
N ALA A 412 -7.58 -8.45 -23.12
CA ALA A 412 -6.40 -8.30 -22.29
C ALA A 412 -5.75 -9.66 -22.10
N VAL A 413 -4.42 -9.69 -22.12
CA VAL A 413 -3.62 -10.81 -21.63
C VAL A 413 -2.89 -10.29 -20.40
N THR A 414 -3.03 -10.98 -19.29
CA THR A 414 -2.35 -10.67 -18.03
C THR A 414 -1.42 -11.81 -17.69
N SER A 415 -0.28 -11.47 -17.12
CA SER A 415 0.59 -12.35 -16.36
C SER A 415 0.22 -12.33 -14.87
N TYR A 416 0.44 -13.45 -14.17
CA TYR A 416 0.27 -13.57 -12.72
C TYR A 416 1.38 -14.42 -12.11
N ASP A 417 1.64 -14.20 -10.82
CA ASP A 417 2.59 -14.95 -10.00
C ASP A 417 1.90 -16.02 -9.13
N HIS A 418 2.68 -16.82 -8.41
CA HIS A 418 2.16 -17.81 -7.46
C HIS A 418 2.07 -17.32 -6.00
N GLY A 419 2.43 -16.05 -5.74
CA GLY A 419 2.57 -15.49 -4.39
C GLY A 419 3.70 -16.14 -3.59
N ASP A 420 3.84 -15.77 -2.31
CA ASP A 420 4.92 -16.29 -1.46
C ASP A 420 4.53 -16.45 0.01
N VAL A 421 4.67 -17.68 0.55
CA VAL A 421 4.20 -18.03 1.91
C VAL A 421 5.05 -17.37 2.99
N ASN A 422 6.36 -17.24 2.76
CA ASN A 422 7.27 -16.67 3.75
C ASN A 422 7.06 -15.16 3.86
N GLY A 423 6.83 -14.49 2.73
CA GLY A 423 6.49 -13.07 2.65
C GLY A 423 5.01 -12.76 2.88
N GLN A 424 4.18 -13.79 3.13
CA GLN A 424 2.72 -13.67 3.26
C GLN A 424 2.05 -12.94 2.08
N LEU A 425 2.65 -13.05 0.89
CA LEU A 425 2.21 -12.37 -0.32
C LEU A 425 1.18 -13.20 -1.06
N SER A 426 -0.06 -12.75 -1.07
CA SER A 426 -1.08 -13.34 -1.95
C SER A 426 -0.70 -13.13 -3.42
N PRO A 427 -1.07 -14.07 -4.32
CA PRO A 427 -0.76 -13.93 -5.72
C PRO A 427 -1.24 -12.62 -6.34
N THR A 428 -0.48 -12.05 -7.27
CA THR A 428 -0.85 -10.82 -7.96
C THR A 428 -0.93 -11.02 -9.47
N GLU A 429 -1.72 -10.15 -10.12
CA GLU A 429 -1.99 -10.23 -11.56
C GLU A 429 -1.82 -8.83 -12.18
N SER A 430 -1.10 -8.78 -13.30
CA SER A 430 -0.85 -7.53 -14.03
C SER A 430 -2.14 -6.85 -14.50
N GLN A 431 -2.11 -5.52 -14.61
CA GLN A 431 -3.32 -4.73 -14.88
C GLN A 431 -3.91 -4.95 -16.29
N ARG A 432 -5.25 -5.01 -16.35
CA ARG A 432 -6.06 -5.17 -17.58
C ARG A 432 -6.38 -3.86 -18.31
N THR A 433 -5.69 -2.77 -17.95
CA THR A 433 -6.00 -1.42 -18.42
C THR A 433 -5.83 -1.25 -19.93
N ILE A 434 -6.84 -0.66 -20.56
CA ILE A 434 -6.79 -0.13 -21.93
C ILE A 434 -6.84 1.40 -21.83
N GLN A 435 -5.75 2.06 -22.20
CA GLN A 435 -5.74 3.51 -22.31
C GLN A 435 -6.42 3.93 -23.61
N ARG A 436 -7.38 4.86 -23.49
CA ARG A 436 -8.05 5.48 -24.63
C ARG A 436 -7.78 6.97 -24.59
N ASP A 437 -7.43 7.53 -25.74
CA ASP A 437 -7.41 8.98 -25.88
C ASP A 437 -8.80 9.54 -25.56
N ALA A 438 -8.84 10.65 -24.80
CA ALA A 438 -10.08 11.37 -24.57
C ALA A 438 -10.66 11.79 -25.94
N VAL A 439 -11.87 11.32 -26.23
CA VAL A 439 -12.58 11.62 -27.50
C VAL A 439 -13.36 12.91 -27.36
#